data_AF-A0A0B4CC26-F1
#
_entry.id   AF-A0A0B4CC26-F1
#
_cell.length_a   1.000
_cell.length_b   1.000
_cell.length_c   1.000
_cell.angle_alpha   90.00
_cell.angle_beta   90.00
_cell.angle_gamma   90.00
#
_symmetry.space_group_name_H-M   'P 1'
#
loop_
_entity.id
_entity.type
_entity.pdbx_description
1 polymer ?
#
loop_
_entity_poly.entity_id
_entity_poly.type
_entity_poly.pdbx_seq_one_letter_code
_entity_poly.pdbx_strand_id
1 'polypeptide(L)'
;MGTWSAGSFGNDDALDYVDGLSSFDAAIETVMAFSSQPENLAVGDACVALGASDLLAAGLGRPPADLPEAKHISLRPVSEDVLEQARTLIDHVRTTSELAELWEDDVEEWHEALDALVVRLTPSAPYTPPKQQPELPADFLGYCYVCREMVTARDGLEFCFEDGGGWMGLTAHRACIDAKLEGSGPHWTPEGAPLPAARRQLVIGMGYAPEDLTENGDVLPAARRRMMLEIGYKESDLTEDGHLKPKEF
;
A
#
# COMPACT_ATOMS: atom_id res chain seq x y z
N MET A 1 -5.07 -13.45 -3.36
CA MET A 1 -3.63 -13.43 -3.05
C MET A 1 -3.45 -12.25 -2.14
N GLY A 2 -3.30 -12.48 -0.84
CA GLY A 2 -3.09 -11.40 0.10
C GLY A 2 -1.67 -10.87 0.01
N THR A 3 -1.48 -9.61 0.39
CA THR A 3 -0.14 -9.04 0.55
C THR A 3 0.43 -9.57 1.86
N TRP A 4 1.68 -10.06 1.85
CA TRP A 4 2.40 -10.47 3.05
C TRP A 4 3.46 -9.42 3.35
N SER A 5 3.58 -9.03 4.61
CA SER A 5 4.53 -8.03 5.08
C SER A 5 5.08 -8.42 6.45
N ALA A 6 6.34 -8.07 6.70
CA ALA A 6 6.95 -8.28 8.01
C ALA A 6 6.22 -7.49 9.12
N GLY A 7 5.64 -6.34 8.77
CA GLY A 7 4.78 -5.56 9.66
C GLY A 7 3.33 -6.05 9.65
N SER A 8 2.65 -6.00 10.80
CA SER A 8 1.29 -6.54 10.96
C SER A 8 0.30 -5.98 9.96
N PHE A 9 0.28 -4.66 9.72
CA PHE A 9 -0.72 -4.00 8.88
C PHE A 9 -0.40 -3.97 7.38
N GLY A 10 0.65 -4.67 6.96
CA GLY A 10 0.79 -5.05 5.55
C GLY A 10 0.17 -6.42 5.22
N ASN A 11 -0.45 -7.09 6.20
CA ASN A 11 -1.16 -8.36 6.03
C ASN A 11 -2.68 -8.14 6.05
N ASP A 12 -3.38 -8.67 5.05
CA ASP A 12 -4.82 -8.43 4.86
C ASP A 12 -5.66 -8.93 6.05
N ASP A 13 -5.37 -10.13 6.59
CA ASP A 13 -6.13 -10.69 7.72
C ASP A 13 -6.03 -9.82 8.99
N ALA A 14 -4.89 -9.16 9.22
CA ALA A 14 -4.71 -8.23 10.33
C ALA A 14 -5.49 -6.92 10.10
N LEU A 15 -5.51 -6.42 8.86
CA LEU A 15 -6.27 -5.22 8.48
C LEU A 15 -7.77 -5.46 8.60
N ASP A 16 -8.27 -6.56 8.05
CA ASP A 16 -9.68 -6.95 8.12
C ASP A 16 -10.14 -7.12 9.58
N TYR A 17 -9.28 -7.70 10.42
CA TYR A 17 -9.54 -7.80 11.86
C TYR A 17 -9.68 -6.44 12.52
N VAL A 18 -8.74 -5.51 12.29
CA VAL A 18 -8.80 -4.18 12.91
C VAL A 18 -9.96 -3.34 12.39
N ASP A 19 -10.32 -3.44 11.11
CA ASP A 19 -11.49 -2.77 10.54
C ASP A 19 -12.81 -3.32 11.13
N GLY A 20 -12.86 -4.63 11.37
CA GLY A 20 -14.02 -5.30 11.97
C GLY A 20 -14.10 -5.22 13.50
N LEU A 21 -13.13 -4.60 14.17
CA LEU A 21 -12.99 -4.69 15.62
C LEU A 21 -14.00 -3.78 16.36
N SER A 22 -14.86 -4.37 17.17
CA SER A 22 -15.92 -3.62 17.86
C SER A 22 -15.44 -2.70 18.99
N SER A 23 -14.30 -3.00 19.61
CA SER A 23 -13.77 -2.27 20.76
C SER A 23 -12.32 -2.64 21.06
N PHE A 24 -11.66 -1.84 21.89
CA PHE A 24 -10.30 -2.15 22.35
C PHE A 24 -10.27 -3.36 23.30
N ASP A 25 -11.35 -3.62 24.02
CA ASP A 25 -11.51 -4.82 24.85
C ASP A 25 -11.46 -6.10 24.02
N ALA A 26 -12.07 -6.08 22.83
CA ALA A 26 -12.00 -7.22 21.92
C ALA A 26 -10.56 -7.52 21.47
N ALA A 27 -9.69 -6.51 21.31
CA ALA A 27 -8.27 -6.75 21.05
C ALA A 27 -7.55 -7.45 22.22
N ILE A 28 -7.86 -7.04 23.45
CA ILE A 28 -7.33 -7.69 24.64
C ILE A 28 -7.80 -9.13 24.71
N GLU A 29 -9.10 -9.38 24.51
CA GLU A 29 -9.68 -10.73 24.50
C GLU A 29 -9.04 -11.62 23.42
N THR A 30 -8.80 -11.08 22.22
CA THR A 30 -8.10 -11.79 21.15
C THR A 30 -6.68 -12.21 21.57
N VAL A 31 -5.90 -11.30 22.15
CA VAL A 31 -4.56 -11.63 22.64
C VAL A 31 -4.61 -12.72 23.71
N MET A 32 -5.52 -12.60 24.67
CA MET A 32 -5.68 -13.59 25.74
C MET A 32 -6.14 -14.96 25.22
N ALA A 33 -6.99 -14.97 24.19
CA ALA A 33 -7.49 -16.19 23.58
C ALA A 33 -6.36 -16.94 22.85
N PHE A 34 -5.59 -16.25 22.03
CA PHE A 34 -4.49 -16.85 21.28
C PHE A 34 -3.28 -17.18 22.17
N SER A 35 -2.97 -16.40 23.20
CA SER A 35 -1.87 -16.72 24.12
C SER A 35 -2.10 -18.01 24.92
N SER A 36 -3.36 -18.46 25.01
CA SER A 36 -3.76 -19.69 25.69
C SER A 36 -3.85 -20.90 24.75
N GLN A 37 -3.62 -20.74 23.45
CA GLN A 37 -3.71 -21.82 22.47
C GLN A 37 -2.39 -22.62 22.40
N PRO A 38 -2.39 -23.92 22.74
CA PRO A 38 -1.20 -24.75 22.62
C PRO A 38 -0.89 -25.21 21.18
N GLU A 39 -1.86 -25.10 20.27
CA GLU A 39 -1.74 -25.52 18.88
C GLU A 39 -0.90 -24.58 18.00
N ASN A 40 -0.46 -25.12 16.86
CA ASN A 40 0.18 -24.36 15.79
C ASN A 40 -0.84 -23.38 15.20
N LEU A 41 -0.52 -22.08 15.19
CA LEU A 41 -1.42 -21.05 14.67
C LEU A 41 -1.40 -21.04 13.14
N ALA A 42 -2.58 -21.08 12.54
CA ALA A 42 -2.72 -20.88 11.10
C ALA A 42 -2.27 -19.46 10.70
N VAL A 43 -1.90 -19.27 9.44
CA VAL A 43 -1.34 -17.99 8.95
C VAL A 43 -2.24 -16.79 9.29
N GLY A 44 -3.55 -16.91 9.04
CA GLY A 44 -4.51 -15.83 9.33
C GLY A 44 -4.66 -15.54 10.82
N ASP A 45 -4.70 -16.58 11.66
CA ASP A 45 -4.78 -16.44 13.12
C ASP A 45 -3.52 -15.77 13.68
N ALA A 46 -2.34 -16.12 13.16
CA ALA A 46 -1.09 -15.46 13.51
C ALA A 46 -1.09 -13.97 13.11
N CYS A 47 -1.60 -13.62 11.93
CA CYS A 47 -1.74 -12.23 11.50
C CYS A 47 -2.68 -11.45 12.43
N VAL A 48 -3.84 -12.01 12.78
CA VAL A 48 -4.80 -11.42 13.72
C VAL A 48 -4.17 -11.23 15.10
N ALA A 49 -3.47 -12.24 15.62
CA ALA A 49 -2.78 -12.19 16.90
C ALA A 49 -1.74 -11.06 16.97
N LEU A 50 -0.94 -10.90 15.91
CA LEU A 50 0.03 -9.81 15.80
C LEU A 50 -0.66 -8.44 15.69
N GLY A 51 -1.69 -8.31 14.84
CA GLY A 51 -2.47 -7.07 14.70
C GLY A 51 -3.13 -6.62 16.02
N ALA A 52 -3.70 -7.55 16.77
CA ALA A 52 -4.24 -7.27 18.11
C ALA A 52 -3.14 -6.81 19.09
N SER A 53 -1.99 -7.48 19.10
CA SER A 53 -0.83 -7.10 19.91
C SER A 53 -0.31 -5.69 19.56
N ASP A 54 -0.39 -5.31 18.29
CA ASP A 54 -0.03 -3.97 17.82
C ASP A 54 -0.97 -2.87 18.33
N LEU A 55 -2.28 -3.15 18.43
CA LEU A 55 -3.24 -2.26 19.07
C LEU A 55 -2.93 -2.06 20.56
N LEU A 56 -2.52 -3.13 21.27
CA LEU A 56 -2.10 -3.03 22.67
C LEU A 56 -0.90 -2.09 22.82
N ALA A 57 0.11 -2.23 21.95
CA ALA A 57 1.25 -1.32 21.91
C ALA A 57 0.82 0.14 21.62
N ALA A 58 -0.12 0.34 20.71
CA ALA A 58 -0.71 1.65 20.44
C ALA A 58 -1.43 2.24 21.68
N GLY A 59 -2.11 1.40 22.47
CA GLY A 59 -2.72 1.78 23.76
C GLY A 59 -1.72 2.28 24.81
N LEU A 60 -0.44 1.89 24.70
CA LEU A 60 0.66 2.42 25.53
C LEU A 60 1.24 3.73 24.99
N GLY A 61 0.69 4.28 23.89
CA GLY A 61 1.27 5.41 23.18
C GLY A 61 2.50 5.02 22.34
N ARG A 62 2.63 3.74 21.95
CA ARG A 62 3.74 3.20 21.17
C ARG A 62 3.26 2.52 19.88
N PRO A 63 2.51 3.23 19.02
CA PRO A 63 1.92 2.64 17.82
C PRO A 63 3.01 2.24 16.80
N PRO A 64 2.70 1.30 15.90
CA PRO A 64 3.53 1.08 14.72
C PRO A 64 3.36 2.24 13.73
N ALA A 65 4.26 2.32 12.74
CA ALA A 65 4.28 3.40 11.76
C ALA A 65 3.08 3.37 10.80
N ASP A 66 2.59 2.16 10.54
CA ASP A 66 1.55 1.78 9.59
C ASP A 66 0.22 1.46 10.28
N LEU A 67 0.03 1.89 11.53
CA LEU A 67 -1.24 1.72 12.24
C LEU A 67 -2.38 2.34 11.42
N PRO A 68 -3.40 1.56 10.99
CA PRO A 68 -4.53 2.11 10.25
C PRO A 68 -5.33 3.07 11.13
N GLU A 69 -6.10 3.96 10.51
CA GLU A 69 -7.00 4.88 11.22
C GLU A 69 -8.14 4.12 11.94
N ALA A 70 -7.89 3.64 13.15
CA ALA A 70 -8.89 2.98 13.99
C ALA A 70 -9.83 3.97 14.70
N LYS A 71 -10.46 4.89 13.94
CA LYS A 71 -11.28 6.00 14.46
C LYS A 71 -12.45 5.57 15.35
N HIS A 72 -12.87 4.31 15.26
CA HIS A 72 -13.98 3.76 16.03
C HIS A 72 -13.56 3.15 17.37
N ILE A 73 -12.26 3.06 17.67
CA ILE A 73 -11.73 2.40 18.86
C ILE A 73 -11.02 3.39 19.79
N SER A 74 -11.43 3.42 21.05
CA SER A 74 -10.75 4.20 22.08
C SER A 74 -9.61 3.40 22.70
N LEU A 75 -8.40 3.59 22.19
CA LEU A 75 -7.18 3.02 22.74
C LEU A 75 -6.93 3.52 24.17
N ARG A 76 -6.38 2.65 25.01
CA ARG A 76 -6.06 2.98 26.41
C ARG A 76 -4.92 2.10 26.95
N PRO A 77 -4.28 2.49 28.05
CA PRO A 77 -3.28 1.66 28.70
C PRO A 77 -3.84 0.29 29.10
N VAL A 78 -2.99 -0.73 29.01
CA VAL A 78 -3.29 -2.12 29.38
C VAL A 78 -2.47 -2.55 30.59
N SER A 79 -2.93 -3.59 31.31
CA SER A 79 -2.21 -4.11 32.48
C SER A 79 -0.97 -4.90 32.08
N GLU A 80 0.00 -5.00 33.01
CA GLU A 80 1.25 -5.75 32.76
C GLU A 80 0.97 -7.24 32.48
N ASP A 81 -0.01 -7.86 33.14
CA ASP A 81 -0.38 -9.25 32.88
C ASP A 81 -0.79 -9.47 31.41
N VAL A 82 -1.56 -8.55 30.83
CA VAL A 82 -1.97 -8.60 29.42
C VAL A 82 -0.76 -8.40 28.50
N LEU A 83 0.16 -7.50 28.87
CA LEU A 83 1.39 -7.28 28.11
C LEU A 83 2.32 -8.51 28.14
N GLU A 84 2.38 -9.23 29.25
CA GLU A 84 3.12 -10.48 29.35
C GLU A 84 2.52 -11.56 28.45
N GLN A 85 1.19 -11.67 28.41
CA GLN A 85 0.50 -12.57 27.49
C GLN A 85 0.75 -12.19 26.02
N ALA A 86 0.73 -10.91 25.67
CA ALA A 86 1.05 -10.44 24.32
C ALA A 86 2.48 -10.81 23.89
N ARG A 87 3.47 -10.61 24.77
CA ARG A 87 4.87 -10.99 24.49
C ARG A 87 5.04 -12.50 24.35
N THR A 88 4.31 -13.28 25.16
CA THR A 88 4.31 -14.75 25.09
C THR A 88 3.70 -15.22 23.77
N LEU A 89 2.59 -14.59 23.36
CA LEU A 89 1.94 -14.85 22.07
C LEU A 89 2.87 -14.56 20.89
N ILE A 90 3.66 -13.48 20.94
CA ILE A 90 4.61 -13.16 19.87
C ILE A 90 5.71 -14.23 19.77
N ASP A 91 6.21 -14.74 20.90
CA ASP A 91 7.17 -15.84 20.91
C ASP A 91 6.55 -17.14 20.36
N HIS A 92 5.28 -17.40 20.71
CA HIS A 92 4.52 -18.52 20.15
C HIS A 92 4.35 -18.40 18.64
N VAL A 93 3.93 -17.23 18.13
CA VAL A 93 3.84 -16.97 16.68
C VAL A 93 5.19 -17.15 16.01
N ARG A 94 6.28 -16.64 16.60
CA ARG A 94 7.63 -16.75 16.05
C ARG A 94 8.09 -18.19 15.88
N THR A 95 7.73 -19.06 16.83
CA THR A 95 8.29 -20.41 16.93
C THR A 95 7.34 -21.51 16.47
N THR A 96 6.04 -21.24 16.52
CA THR A 96 4.96 -22.24 16.41
C THR A 96 3.74 -21.64 15.68
N SER A 97 3.96 -21.12 14.47
CA SER A 97 2.89 -20.72 13.54
C SER A 97 3.21 -21.11 12.10
N GLU A 98 2.19 -21.34 11.28
CA GLU A 98 2.32 -21.46 9.82
C GLU A 98 2.89 -20.17 9.21
N LEU A 99 2.67 -19.01 9.84
CA LEU A 99 3.27 -17.74 9.41
C LEU A 99 4.80 -17.76 9.57
N ALA A 100 5.33 -18.42 10.61
CA ALA A 100 6.78 -18.61 10.77
C ALA A 100 7.37 -19.45 9.64
N GLU A 101 6.65 -20.48 9.20
CA GLU A 101 7.05 -21.33 8.08
C GLU A 101 7.12 -20.53 6.76
N LEU A 102 6.22 -19.55 6.57
CA LEU A 102 6.25 -18.69 5.37
C LEU A 102 7.45 -17.74 5.33
N TRP A 103 8.00 -17.36 6.48
CA TRP A 103 9.13 -16.45 6.58
C TRP A 103 10.48 -17.16 6.75
N GLU A 104 10.54 -18.49 6.53
CA GLU A 104 11.78 -19.27 6.72
C GLU A 104 12.95 -18.77 5.85
N ASP A 105 12.65 -18.28 4.65
CA ASP A 105 13.64 -17.78 3.69
C ASP A 105 14.07 -16.32 3.96
N ASP A 106 13.23 -15.53 4.64
CA ASP A 106 13.42 -14.08 4.91
C ASP A 106 13.33 -13.77 6.43
N VAL A 107 13.85 -14.68 7.25
CA VAL A 107 13.63 -14.70 8.71
C VAL A 107 14.15 -13.45 9.44
N GLU A 108 15.19 -12.80 8.93
CA GLU A 108 15.83 -11.64 9.59
C GLU A 108 14.87 -10.45 9.63
N GLU A 109 14.26 -10.08 8.50
CA GLU A 109 13.34 -8.94 8.40
C GLU A 109 12.12 -9.13 9.31
N TRP A 110 11.55 -10.33 9.30
CA TRP A 110 10.38 -10.65 10.10
C TRP A 110 10.70 -10.69 11.60
N HIS A 111 11.83 -11.29 12.00
CA HIS A 111 12.27 -11.27 13.39
C HIS A 111 12.54 -9.85 13.90
N GLU A 112 13.13 -8.98 13.08
CA GLU A 112 13.31 -7.56 13.42
C GLU A 112 11.96 -6.86 13.67
N ALA A 113 10.95 -7.14 12.86
CA ALA A 113 9.60 -6.59 13.06
C ALA A 113 8.94 -7.11 14.37
N LEU A 114 9.06 -8.41 14.66
CA LEU A 114 8.57 -8.99 15.92
C LEU A 114 9.30 -8.44 17.14
N ASP A 115 10.62 -8.29 17.07
CA ASP A 115 11.42 -7.69 18.15
C ASP A 115 11.02 -6.23 18.39
N ALA A 116 10.78 -5.46 17.32
CA ALA A 116 10.29 -4.10 17.42
C ALA A 116 8.91 -4.04 18.09
N LEU A 117 8.01 -4.99 17.81
CA LEU A 117 6.71 -5.10 18.49
C LEU A 117 6.89 -5.43 19.99
N VAL A 118 7.77 -6.37 20.35
CA VAL A 118 8.07 -6.70 21.76
C VAL A 118 8.60 -5.48 22.52
N VAL A 119 9.48 -4.68 21.92
CA VAL A 119 9.98 -3.43 22.52
C VAL A 119 8.82 -2.45 22.78
N ARG A 120 7.88 -2.33 21.83
CA ARG A 120 6.72 -1.45 21.99
C ARG A 120 5.75 -1.93 23.08
N LEU A 121 5.65 -3.25 23.28
CA LEU A 121 4.89 -3.88 24.37
C LEU A 121 5.59 -3.90 25.73
N THR A 122 6.81 -3.37 25.84
CA THR A 122 7.59 -3.37 27.08
C THR A 122 7.75 -1.95 27.60
N PRO A 123 6.89 -1.46 28.53
CA PRO A 123 6.89 -0.06 28.99
C PRO A 123 8.25 0.44 29.51
N SER A 124 9.07 -0.43 30.08
CA SER A 124 10.42 -0.11 30.57
C SER A 124 11.49 -0.03 29.47
N ALA A 125 11.24 -0.61 28.29
CA ALA A 125 12.19 -0.59 27.18
C ALA A 125 12.29 0.80 26.55
N PRO A 126 13.50 1.23 26.13
CA PRO A 126 13.67 2.46 25.38
C PRO A 126 12.90 2.35 24.05
N TYR A 127 12.03 3.32 23.80
CA TYR A 127 11.23 3.40 22.58
C TYR A 127 11.48 4.71 21.87
N THR A 128 11.86 4.61 20.59
CA THR A 128 11.87 5.75 19.68
C THR A 128 10.65 5.62 18.79
N PRO A 129 9.71 6.58 18.82
CA PRO A 129 8.57 6.56 17.92
C PRO A 129 9.03 6.46 16.47
N PRO A 130 8.37 5.65 15.63
CA PRO A 130 8.69 5.63 14.22
C PRO A 130 8.49 7.05 13.67
N LYS A 131 9.28 7.40 12.65
CA LYS A 131 8.99 8.61 11.88
C LYS A 131 7.61 8.41 11.27
N GLN A 132 6.62 9.17 11.74
CA GLN A 132 5.32 9.20 11.10
C GLN A 132 5.54 9.55 9.63
N GLN A 133 4.90 8.80 8.74
CA GLN A 133 4.82 9.24 7.36
C GLN A 133 4.18 10.64 7.39
N PRO A 134 4.78 11.64 6.72
CA PRO A 134 4.23 12.98 6.74
C PRO A 134 2.77 12.90 6.27
N GLU A 135 1.85 13.47 7.04
CA GLU A 135 0.46 13.57 6.63
C GLU A 135 0.41 14.21 5.25
N LEU A 136 -0.14 13.48 4.28
CA LEU A 136 -0.34 14.01 2.95
C LEU A 136 -1.37 15.16 3.06
N PRO A 137 -1.14 16.29 2.37
CA PRO A 137 -2.12 17.37 2.31
C PRO A 137 -3.49 16.84 1.87
N ALA A 138 -4.57 17.42 2.41
CA ALA A 138 -5.94 17.04 2.04
C ALA A 138 -6.24 17.19 0.53
N ASP A 139 -5.44 17.98 -0.17
CA ASP A 139 -5.50 18.21 -1.60
C ASP A 139 -4.39 17.48 -2.39
N PHE A 140 -3.75 16.47 -1.79
CA PHE A 140 -2.76 15.61 -2.46
C PHE A 140 -3.39 14.84 -3.62
N LEU A 141 -2.78 14.94 -4.80
CA LEU A 141 -3.20 14.20 -5.99
C LEU A 141 -2.28 13.02 -6.30
N GLY A 142 -1.00 13.10 -5.93
CA GLY A 142 0.01 12.10 -6.30
C GLY A 142 1.40 12.70 -6.37
N TYR A 143 2.32 11.98 -7.00
CA TYR A 143 3.68 12.45 -7.28
C TYR A 143 3.81 12.84 -8.74
N CYS A 144 4.51 13.93 -9.02
CA CYS A 144 4.70 14.40 -10.38
C CYS A 144 5.55 13.39 -11.16
N TYR A 145 5.04 12.85 -12.26
CA TYR A 145 5.82 11.90 -13.07
C TYR A 145 7.07 12.53 -13.74
N VAL A 146 7.17 13.87 -13.75
CA VAL A 146 8.31 14.62 -14.30
C VAL A 146 9.39 14.86 -13.24
N CYS A 147 9.06 15.56 -12.14
CA CYS A 147 10.04 15.94 -11.12
C CYS A 147 10.06 15.04 -9.88
N ARG A 148 9.09 14.12 -9.75
CA ARG A 148 8.89 13.20 -8.61
C ARG A 148 8.52 13.85 -7.28
N GLU A 149 8.28 15.15 -7.28
CA GLU A 149 7.80 15.88 -6.10
C GLU A 149 6.29 15.75 -5.93
N MET A 150 5.82 16.01 -4.70
CA MET A 150 4.40 16.00 -4.34
C MET A 150 3.59 16.97 -5.19
N VAL A 151 2.45 16.52 -5.70
CA VAL A 151 1.49 17.33 -6.44
C VAL A 151 0.20 17.46 -5.64
N THR A 152 -0.32 18.68 -5.60
CA THR A 152 -1.59 19.00 -4.97
C THR A 152 -2.57 19.57 -5.99
N ALA A 153 -3.85 19.67 -5.64
CA ALA A 153 -4.86 20.29 -6.48
C ALA A 153 -4.60 21.79 -6.74
N ARG A 154 -3.71 22.43 -5.98
CA ARG A 154 -3.32 23.83 -6.16
C ARG A 154 -2.31 24.04 -7.29
N ASP A 155 -1.40 23.09 -7.52
CA ASP A 155 -0.22 23.27 -8.36
C ASP A 155 -0.06 22.22 -9.47
N GLY A 156 -0.93 21.22 -9.51
CA GLY A 156 -0.97 20.25 -10.59
C GLY A 156 -2.36 19.74 -10.92
N LEU A 157 -2.37 18.63 -11.62
CA LEU A 157 -3.58 17.91 -11.99
C LEU A 157 -3.30 16.42 -12.12
N GLU A 158 -4.36 15.64 -11.99
CA GLU A 158 -4.44 14.29 -12.50
C GLU A 158 -5.03 14.36 -13.92
N PHE A 159 -4.40 13.69 -14.88
CA PHE A 159 -5.02 13.44 -16.18
C PHE A 159 -5.02 11.95 -16.47
N CYS A 160 -6.16 11.48 -16.96
CA CYS A 160 -6.33 10.10 -17.38
C CYS A 160 -6.37 10.00 -18.91
N PHE A 161 -5.80 8.93 -19.44
CA PHE A 161 -5.89 8.55 -20.85
C PHE A 161 -6.25 7.07 -20.94
N GLU A 162 -6.88 6.69 -22.04
CA GLU A 162 -7.15 5.28 -22.30
C GLU A 162 -5.88 4.61 -22.83
N ASP A 163 -5.53 3.46 -22.26
CA ASP A 163 -4.42 2.64 -22.67
C ASP A 163 -4.93 1.25 -23.05
N GLY A 164 -5.21 1.05 -24.33
CA GLY A 164 -5.69 -0.22 -24.88
C GLY A 164 -6.90 -0.79 -24.16
N GLY A 165 -7.91 0.01 -23.79
CA GLY A 165 -9.12 -0.44 -23.09
C GLY A 165 -9.09 -0.36 -21.56
N GLY A 166 -7.97 0.10 -20.97
CA GLY A 166 -7.86 0.42 -19.55
C GLY A 166 -7.65 1.92 -19.33
N TRP A 167 -7.93 2.44 -18.15
CA TRP A 167 -7.65 3.83 -17.81
C TRP A 167 -6.32 3.94 -17.06
N MET A 168 -5.43 4.80 -17.56
CA MET A 168 -4.18 5.15 -16.89
C MET A 168 -4.28 6.59 -16.39
N GLY A 169 -3.99 6.80 -15.10
CA GLY A 169 -3.93 8.13 -14.47
C GLY A 169 -2.49 8.56 -14.25
N LEU A 170 -2.20 9.83 -14.53
CA LEU A 170 -0.90 10.46 -14.24
C LEU A 170 -1.11 11.76 -13.50
N THR A 171 -0.24 12.00 -12.54
CA THR A 171 -0.22 13.25 -11.80
C THR A 171 1.00 14.08 -12.18
N ALA A 172 0.82 15.39 -12.40
CA ALA A 172 1.92 16.30 -12.68
C ALA A 172 1.63 17.74 -12.25
N HIS A 173 2.68 18.48 -11.89
CA HIS A 173 2.61 19.94 -11.80
C HIS A 173 2.36 20.54 -13.18
N ARG A 174 1.51 21.57 -13.25
CA ARG A 174 1.27 22.32 -14.50
C ARG A 174 2.56 22.93 -15.03
N ALA A 175 3.36 23.51 -14.14
CA ALA A 175 4.65 24.09 -14.49
C ALA A 175 5.63 23.06 -15.06
N CYS A 176 5.63 21.83 -14.56
CA CYS A 176 6.47 20.75 -15.11
C CYS A 176 6.01 20.34 -16.50
N ILE A 177 4.70 20.28 -16.76
CA ILE A 177 4.16 20.03 -18.09
C ILE A 177 4.53 21.18 -19.04
N ASP A 178 4.33 22.42 -18.62
CA ASP A 178 4.65 23.60 -19.45
C ASP A 178 6.14 23.67 -19.81
N ALA A 179 7.02 23.36 -18.87
CA ALA A 179 8.45 23.27 -19.11
C ALA A 179 8.81 22.11 -20.04
N LYS A 180 8.14 20.95 -19.92
CA LYS A 180 8.39 19.78 -20.76
C LYS A 180 7.90 19.98 -22.20
N LEU A 181 6.84 20.77 -22.39
CA LEU A 181 6.17 21.01 -23.66
C LEU A 181 6.53 22.37 -24.29
N GLU A 182 7.59 23.04 -23.80
CA GLU A 182 7.96 24.40 -24.20
C GLU A 182 7.96 24.59 -25.72
N GLY A 183 7.17 25.56 -26.21
CA GLY A 183 7.06 25.89 -27.63
C GLY A 183 5.94 25.19 -28.42
N SER A 184 5.10 24.35 -27.79
CA SER A 184 4.08 23.54 -28.50
C SER A 184 2.65 24.12 -28.55
N GLY A 185 2.47 25.43 -28.31
CA GLY A 185 1.17 26.11 -28.38
C GLY A 185 0.44 26.14 -27.03
N PRO A 186 -0.87 26.43 -26.98
CA PRO A 186 -1.60 26.32 -25.72
C PRO A 186 -1.65 24.85 -25.30
N HIS A 187 -1.28 24.57 -24.05
CA HIS A 187 -1.35 23.21 -23.49
C HIS A 187 -2.67 22.94 -22.76
N TRP A 188 -3.43 23.98 -22.45
CA TRP A 188 -4.55 23.94 -21.51
C TRP A 188 -5.83 24.51 -22.10
N THR A 189 -6.97 23.94 -21.73
CA THR A 189 -8.30 24.53 -21.94
C THR A 189 -8.50 25.71 -20.96
N PRO A 190 -9.50 26.59 -21.17
CA PRO A 190 -9.85 27.63 -20.20
C PRO A 190 -10.19 27.09 -18.80
N GLU A 191 -10.72 25.87 -18.73
CA GLU A 191 -11.04 25.15 -17.48
C GLU A 191 -9.80 24.49 -16.85
N GLY A 192 -8.64 24.55 -17.54
CA GLY A 192 -7.36 24.05 -17.04
C GLY A 192 -7.11 22.57 -17.28
N ALA A 193 -7.89 21.90 -18.13
CA ALA A 193 -7.61 20.54 -18.58
C ALA A 193 -6.54 20.54 -19.68
N PRO A 194 -5.71 19.50 -19.81
CA PRO A 194 -4.73 19.42 -20.90
C PRO A 194 -5.45 19.21 -22.24
N LEU A 195 -5.07 19.99 -23.24
CA LEU A 195 -5.55 19.86 -24.61
C LEU A 195 -5.12 18.52 -25.22
N PRO A 196 -5.87 17.96 -26.19
CA PRO A 196 -5.51 16.71 -26.87
C PRO A 196 -4.06 16.65 -27.37
N ALA A 197 -3.57 17.74 -27.98
CA ALA A 197 -2.19 17.83 -28.46
C ALA A 197 -1.16 17.74 -27.32
N ALA A 198 -1.43 18.40 -26.18
CA ALA A 198 -0.58 18.31 -25.00
C ALA A 198 -0.60 16.89 -24.42
N ARG A 199 -1.79 16.29 -24.24
CA ARG A 199 -1.93 14.89 -23.78
C ARG A 199 -1.10 13.94 -24.65
N ARG A 200 -1.23 14.04 -25.96
CA ARG A 200 -0.49 13.22 -26.91
C ARG A 200 1.03 13.37 -26.74
N GLN A 201 1.53 14.60 -26.60
CA GLN A 201 2.97 14.81 -26.35
C GLN A 201 3.44 14.26 -24.99
N LEU A 202 2.59 14.33 -23.95
CA LEU A 202 2.92 13.76 -22.64
C LEU A 202 3.03 12.23 -22.70
N VAL A 203 2.10 11.56 -23.39
CA VAL A 203 2.10 10.10 -23.59
C VAL A 203 3.28 9.68 -24.47
N ILE A 204 3.62 10.44 -25.52
CA ILE A 204 4.88 10.23 -26.28
C ILE A 204 6.10 10.34 -25.36
N GLY A 205 6.10 11.33 -24.47
CA GLY A 205 7.16 11.53 -23.48
C GLY A 205 7.26 10.43 -22.42
N MET A 206 6.37 9.44 -22.42
CA MET A 206 6.46 8.21 -21.62
C MET A 206 7.05 7.03 -22.39
N GLY A 207 7.28 7.18 -23.69
CA GLY A 207 7.88 6.15 -24.55
C GLY A 207 6.95 5.57 -25.61
N TYR A 208 5.69 5.99 -25.69
CA TYR A 208 4.79 5.55 -26.77
C TYR A 208 5.13 6.25 -28.10
N ALA A 209 5.01 5.53 -29.21
CA ALA A 209 5.23 6.11 -30.53
C ALA A 209 4.06 7.02 -30.94
N PRO A 210 4.27 8.12 -31.67
CA PRO A 210 3.18 9.01 -32.09
C PRO A 210 2.08 8.31 -32.91
N GLU A 211 2.43 7.32 -33.73
CA GLU A 211 1.52 6.51 -34.55
C GLU A 211 0.67 5.53 -33.73
N ASP A 212 1.04 5.31 -32.47
CA ASP A 212 0.32 4.43 -31.54
C ASP A 212 -0.78 5.14 -30.78
N LEU A 213 -1.00 6.42 -31.06
CA LEU A 213 -1.91 7.27 -30.29
C LEU A 213 -3.06 7.79 -31.15
N THR A 214 -4.24 7.87 -30.55
CA THR A 214 -5.38 8.61 -31.10
C THR A 214 -5.11 10.12 -31.12
N GLU A 215 -5.97 10.89 -31.78
CA GLU A 215 -5.88 12.37 -31.74
C GLU A 215 -6.03 12.93 -30.32
N ASN A 216 -6.71 12.20 -29.43
CA ASN A 216 -6.90 12.57 -28.04
C ASN A 216 -5.71 12.18 -27.13
N GLY A 217 -4.74 11.44 -27.67
CA GLY A 217 -3.58 10.93 -26.93
C GLY A 217 -3.82 9.58 -26.26
N ASP A 218 -4.89 8.87 -26.58
CA ASP A 218 -5.15 7.52 -26.08
C ASP A 218 -4.29 6.50 -26.81
N VAL A 219 -3.79 5.48 -26.11
CA VAL A 219 -2.96 4.42 -26.70
C VAL A 219 -3.84 3.40 -27.40
N LEU A 220 -3.53 3.15 -28.67
CA LEU A 220 -4.21 2.15 -29.48
C LEU A 220 -4.01 0.74 -28.88
N PRO A 221 -5.04 -0.11 -28.85
CA PRO A 221 -4.92 -1.46 -28.29
C PRO A 221 -3.79 -2.30 -28.91
N ALA A 222 -3.56 -2.15 -30.21
CA ALA A 222 -2.46 -2.82 -30.91
C ALA A 222 -1.07 -2.42 -30.38
N ALA A 223 -0.90 -1.17 -29.96
CA ALA A 223 0.36 -0.67 -29.42
C ALA A 223 0.61 -1.20 -28.00
N ARG A 224 -0.41 -1.17 -27.13
CA ARG A 224 -0.35 -1.80 -25.81
C ARG A 224 0.00 -3.28 -25.91
N ARG A 225 -0.69 -4.01 -26.79
CA ARG A 225 -0.42 -5.42 -27.04
C ARG A 225 1.02 -5.67 -27.48
N ARG A 226 1.57 -4.86 -28.40
CA ARG A 226 2.98 -4.97 -28.81
C ARG A 226 3.93 -4.73 -27.64
N MET A 227 3.70 -3.70 -26.83
CA MET A 227 4.50 -3.41 -25.64
C MET A 227 4.49 -4.58 -24.64
N MET A 228 3.32 -5.18 -24.37
CA MET A 228 3.20 -6.33 -23.47
C MET A 228 3.99 -7.55 -23.97
N LEU A 229 4.00 -7.79 -25.28
CA LEU A 229 4.81 -8.85 -25.89
C LEU A 229 6.32 -8.56 -25.79
N GLU A 230 6.74 -7.30 -25.96
CA GLU A 230 8.14 -6.88 -25.84
C GLU A 230 8.70 -7.04 -24.42
N ILE A 231 7.86 -6.81 -23.39
CA ILE A 231 8.25 -7.03 -21.98
C ILE A 231 8.12 -8.49 -21.53
N GLY A 232 7.80 -9.41 -22.46
CA GLY A 232 7.92 -10.86 -22.25
C GLY A 232 6.62 -11.61 -21.94
N TYR A 233 5.45 -10.96 -22.02
CA TYR A 233 4.18 -11.68 -21.94
C TYR A 233 3.91 -12.49 -23.21
N LYS A 234 3.17 -13.60 -23.07
CA LYS A 234 2.80 -14.43 -24.22
C LYS A 234 1.47 -13.96 -24.78
N GLU A 235 1.30 -14.20 -26.07
CA GLU A 235 0.03 -13.98 -26.78
C GLU A 235 -1.18 -14.66 -26.11
N SER A 236 -0.97 -15.85 -25.54
CA SER A 236 -2.00 -16.59 -24.82
C SER A 236 -2.53 -15.82 -23.60
N ASP A 237 -1.69 -14.98 -23.02
CA ASP A 237 -1.93 -14.31 -21.74
C ASP A 237 -2.66 -12.97 -21.95
N LEU A 238 -2.85 -12.53 -23.19
CA LEU A 238 -3.39 -11.20 -23.53
C LEU A 238 -4.80 -11.27 -24.12
N THR A 239 -5.66 -10.32 -23.76
CA THR A 239 -6.95 -10.04 -24.42
C THR A 239 -6.71 -9.44 -25.82
N GLU A 240 -7.78 -9.32 -26.61
CA GLU A 240 -7.69 -8.65 -27.93
C GLU A 240 -7.16 -7.21 -27.80
N ASP A 241 -7.50 -6.54 -26.70
CA ASP A 241 -7.06 -5.17 -26.43
C ASP A 241 -5.66 -5.06 -25.79
N GLY A 242 -4.98 -6.20 -25.55
CA GLY A 242 -3.63 -6.24 -25.00
C GLY A 242 -3.54 -6.16 -23.47
N HIS A 243 -4.63 -6.43 -22.74
CA HIS A 243 -4.60 -6.60 -21.28
C HIS A 243 -4.28 -8.03 -20.88
N LEU A 244 -3.78 -8.23 -19.67
CA LEU A 244 -3.65 -9.59 -19.13
C LEU A 244 -5.03 -10.20 -18.92
N LYS A 245 -5.23 -11.41 -19.46
CA LYS A 245 -6.40 -12.21 -19.14
C LYS A 245 -6.42 -12.50 -17.63
N PRO A 246 -7.60 -12.48 -17.00
CA PRO A 246 -7.73 -13.00 -15.64
C PRO A 246 -7.17 -14.42 -15.60
N LYS A 247 -6.33 -14.73 -14.61
CA LYS A 247 -5.97 -16.13 -14.35
C LYS A 247 -7.24 -16.81 -13.83
N GLU A 248 -7.72 -17.83 -14.55
CA GLU A 248 -8.73 -18.74 -14.02
C GLU A 248 -8.07 -19.50 -12.85
N PHE A 249 -8.62 -19.33 -11.65
CA PHE A 249 -8.24 -20.06 -10.44
C PHE A 249 -9.21 -21.20 -10.20
#